data_AF-A0A9P9F020-F1
#
_entry.id   AF-A0A9P9F020-F1
#
_cell.length_a   1.000
_cell.length_b   1.000
_cell.length_c   1.000
_cell.angle_alpha   90.00
_cell.angle_beta   90.00
_cell.angle_gamma   90.00
#
_symmetry.space_group_name_H-M   'P 1'
#
loop_
_entity.id
_entity.type
_entity.pdbx_description
1 polymer ?
#
loop_
_entity_poly.entity_id
_entity_poly.type
_entity_poly.pdbx_seq_one_letter_code
_entity_poly.pdbx_strand_id
1 'polypeptide(L)'
;MTKLGLPPFFQNNGINFTGNSSNPFPPGMMDSFLATAGGASPLMQLFLFIYRQIGERFGLDPSLLLTLLGVLWGLSKILTQAYAVLQTLNSRYLMCAMSVGENDHIYSHLMNFLAHQQNIAKDRFLMAQTVWKSAWEEEEEMANALTLIEVGDGDSDDEPKYLNFASQAARSSPRYVPAMGTTGFWHNGTYFRVNRKKESFMNTTGWSAMKDLEEIRISCFGRRIDPIKQLLADAKTMYYHDTRQKTTIYRPRAKESRRDGNMWHQVARRPVRPMRTVVLDHKEKHAILRDVNEYLHPGTPRWYASRGIPLRRGYLFHGPPGTGKTSFSFALAGVFGIDIYVISLQDISVTEEDLAALFTRLPRRCIVLLEDIDTAGLRREDDADDADDVSEEKTEGKKNESKDAKMKKSKKKPKKQKKEESDSDSDSDSDKDSDSSEDDSSRRKKNKKKKSKRRKHGRGMNGVLTVESISLSGLLNAIDGVASHEGRILIMTTNKPESLDEALIRPGRVDVQVGFKNASSVQAGELFHRMYEAKRTKVIGNGFAAKAENGSASKQNPDELDVSSEELRDISLEFGKLIPEAMFSPAEIQGFLLKRKKTPRKALADASEWIEATIKQKESKSKVVTVQ
;
A
#
# COMPACT_ATOMS: atom_id res chain seq x y z
N MET A 1 -54.48 -90.31 -37.89
CA MET A 1 -54.12 -91.70 -37.51
C MET A 1 -53.59 -91.69 -36.08
N THR A 2 -54.27 -92.46 -35.20
CA THR A 2 -53.85 -93.00 -33.88
C THR A 2 -53.31 -92.03 -32.82
N LYS A 3 -54.13 -91.57 -31.85
CA LYS A 3 -54.62 -92.22 -30.59
C LYS A 3 -53.51 -92.41 -29.54
N LEU A 4 -53.67 -92.23 -28.23
CA LEU A 4 -54.66 -91.68 -27.27
C LEU A 4 -54.08 -92.04 -25.88
N GLY A 5 -54.28 -91.22 -24.84
CA GLY A 5 -54.37 -91.71 -23.45
C GLY A 5 -53.24 -91.40 -22.45
N LEU A 6 -53.55 -90.58 -21.45
CA LEU A 6 -53.08 -90.69 -20.04
C LEU A 6 -53.70 -91.97 -19.43
N PRO A 7 -53.18 -92.65 -18.36
CA PRO A 7 -52.76 -92.14 -17.02
C PRO A 7 -51.57 -92.98 -16.41
N PRO A 8 -51.27 -93.15 -15.07
CA PRO A 8 -51.92 -92.71 -13.82
C PRO A 8 -51.03 -92.17 -12.66
N PHE A 9 -51.74 -91.76 -11.61
CA PHE A 9 -51.29 -91.39 -10.27
C PHE A 9 -51.04 -92.63 -9.35
N PHE A 10 -50.08 -92.48 -8.43
CA PHE A 10 -49.86 -93.13 -7.11
C PHE A 10 -49.42 -94.61 -6.94
N GLN A 11 -48.42 -94.76 -6.04
CA GLN A 11 -47.90 -95.94 -5.29
C GLN A 11 -46.88 -96.86 -6.02
N ASN A 12 -45.73 -97.30 -5.47
CA ASN A 12 -45.15 -97.27 -4.11
C ASN A 12 -43.62 -97.58 -4.16
N ASN A 13 -42.85 -96.98 -3.24
CA ASN A 13 -41.55 -97.38 -2.62
C ASN A 13 -40.28 -97.79 -3.42
N GLY A 14 -39.19 -97.05 -3.15
CA GLY A 14 -37.80 -97.47 -3.44
C GLY A 14 -36.70 -96.42 -3.21
N ILE A 15 -36.54 -95.92 -1.97
CA ILE A 15 -35.28 -95.60 -1.26
C ILE A 15 -34.09 -94.98 -2.07
N ASN A 16 -33.82 -93.67 -1.89
CA ASN A 16 -32.62 -93.10 -1.22
C ASN A 16 -32.34 -91.63 -1.61
N PHE A 17 -32.10 -90.81 -0.59
CA PHE A 17 -31.69 -89.40 -0.66
C PHE A 17 -30.31 -89.23 -1.31
N THR A 18 -30.15 -88.23 -2.17
CA THR A 18 -29.20 -87.10 -1.97
C THR A 18 -29.34 -86.11 -3.13
N GLY A 19 -29.68 -84.86 -2.79
CA GLY A 19 -29.79 -83.74 -3.72
C GLY A 19 -28.41 -83.20 -4.11
N ASN A 20 -28.23 -82.96 -5.40
CA ASN A 20 -27.03 -82.39 -5.99
C ASN A 20 -27.29 -80.90 -6.25
N SER A 21 -26.70 -80.00 -5.45
CA SER A 21 -26.64 -78.57 -5.74
C SER A 21 -25.27 -78.22 -6.32
N SER A 22 -25.26 -77.75 -7.55
CA SER A 22 -24.07 -77.33 -8.30
C SER A 22 -23.47 -76.04 -7.74
N ASN A 23 -22.26 -76.13 -7.17
CA ASN A 23 -21.41 -74.97 -6.85
C ASN A 23 -20.70 -74.45 -8.12
N PRO A 24 -20.53 -73.13 -8.34
CA PRO A 24 -19.93 -72.59 -9.56
C PRO A 24 -18.40 -72.65 -9.61
N PHE A 25 -17.74 -73.21 -8.61
CA PHE A 25 -16.28 -73.26 -8.52
C PHE A 25 -15.79 -74.65 -8.07
N PRO A 26 -14.68 -75.16 -8.64
CA PRO A 26 -14.13 -76.45 -8.25
C PRO A 26 -13.63 -76.42 -6.79
N PRO A 27 -13.86 -77.48 -6.00
CA PRO A 27 -13.44 -77.54 -4.61
C PRO A 27 -11.90 -77.48 -4.51
N GLY A 28 -11.39 -76.59 -3.65
CA GLY A 28 -9.95 -76.43 -3.37
C GLY A 28 -9.29 -75.15 -3.89
N MET A 29 -9.95 -74.36 -4.75
CA MET A 29 -9.35 -73.11 -5.25
C MET A 29 -9.31 -72.00 -4.19
N MET A 30 -10.37 -71.90 -3.36
CA MET A 30 -10.40 -70.99 -2.22
C MET A 30 -9.45 -71.41 -1.10
N ASP A 31 -9.27 -72.70 -0.87
CA ASP A 31 -8.31 -73.21 0.13
C ASP A 31 -6.86 -72.88 -0.27
N SER A 32 -6.55 -72.90 -1.57
CA SER A 32 -5.25 -72.50 -2.08
C SER A 32 -5.03 -70.97 -1.99
N PHE A 33 -6.07 -70.16 -2.18
CA PHE A 33 -6.00 -68.71 -2.01
C PHE A 33 -5.87 -68.31 -0.53
N LEU A 34 -6.56 -69.03 0.36
CA LEU A 34 -6.53 -68.85 1.82
C LEU A 34 -5.20 -69.30 2.44
N ALA A 35 -4.61 -70.40 1.96
CA ALA A 35 -3.30 -70.86 2.40
C ALA A 35 -2.17 -69.88 2.01
N THR A 36 -2.29 -69.20 0.88
CA THR A 36 -1.29 -68.25 0.39
C THR A 36 -1.47 -66.84 0.97
N ALA A 37 -2.71 -66.46 1.34
CA ALA A 37 -3.02 -65.15 1.95
C ALA A 37 -2.73 -65.09 3.46
N GLY A 38 -2.48 -66.22 4.13
CA GLY A 38 -2.15 -66.28 5.57
C GLY A 38 -0.88 -65.51 5.99
N GLY A 39 -0.02 -65.15 5.03
CA GLY A 39 1.19 -64.35 5.24
C GLY A 39 1.05 -62.83 5.02
N ALA A 40 -0.12 -62.32 4.61
CA ALA A 40 -0.27 -60.94 4.14
C ALA A 40 -1.13 -60.06 5.06
N SER A 41 -0.49 -59.21 5.87
CA SER A 41 -1.04 -58.10 6.66
C SER A 41 -2.02 -58.46 7.82
N PRO A 42 -1.89 -57.83 9.00
CA PRO A 42 -2.79 -58.06 10.15
C PRO A 42 -4.27 -57.78 9.85
N LEU A 43 -4.55 -56.88 8.90
CA LEU A 43 -5.90 -56.47 8.52
C LEU A 43 -6.62 -57.56 7.71
N MET A 44 -5.89 -58.30 6.87
CA MET A 44 -6.44 -59.46 6.17
C MET A 44 -6.69 -60.63 7.13
N GLN A 45 -5.82 -60.84 8.13
CA GLN A 45 -6.04 -61.85 9.16
C GLN A 45 -7.27 -61.52 10.04
N LEU A 46 -7.47 -60.24 10.39
CA LEU A 46 -8.68 -59.79 11.07
C LEU A 46 -9.93 -60.01 10.21
N PHE A 47 -9.84 -59.70 8.91
CA PHE A 47 -10.92 -59.94 7.95
C PHE A 47 -11.27 -61.43 7.84
N LEU A 48 -10.27 -62.32 7.76
CA LEU A 48 -10.47 -63.78 7.71
C LEU A 48 -11.02 -64.36 9.03
N PHE A 49 -10.61 -63.80 10.18
CA PHE A 49 -11.16 -64.16 11.48
C PHE A 49 -12.65 -63.78 11.59
N ILE A 50 -12.99 -62.56 11.17
CA ILE A 50 -14.38 -62.08 11.10
C ILE A 50 -15.19 -62.91 10.10
N TYR A 51 -14.61 -63.23 8.93
CA TYR A 51 -15.21 -64.07 7.89
C TYR A 51 -15.60 -65.46 8.42
N ARG A 52 -14.71 -66.08 9.21
CA ARG A 52 -14.97 -67.39 9.82
C ARG A 52 -16.01 -67.33 10.93
N GLN A 53 -15.96 -66.30 11.79
CA GLN A 53 -16.93 -66.12 12.89
C GLN A 53 -18.34 -65.80 12.40
N ILE A 54 -18.49 -65.06 11.30
CA ILE A 54 -19.80 -64.74 10.72
C ILE A 54 -20.42 -65.98 10.06
N GLY A 55 -19.61 -66.79 9.37
CA GLY A 55 -20.07 -68.04 8.76
C GLY A 55 -20.54 -69.07 9.79
N GLU A 56 -19.81 -69.25 10.89
CA GLU A 56 -20.13 -70.25 11.93
C GLU A 56 -21.34 -69.85 12.81
N ARG A 57 -21.57 -68.56 13.06
CA ARG A 57 -22.63 -68.09 13.98
C ARG A 57 -23.98 -67.81 13.31
N PHE A 58 -23.99 -67.35 12.05
CA PHE A 58 -25.21 -66.86 11.39
C PHE A 58 -25.66 -67.69 10.19
N GLY A 59 -24.86 -68.68 9.74
CA GLY A 59 -25.23 -69.56 8.62
C GLY A 59 -25.40 -68.86 7.27
N LEU A 60 -24.96 -67.60 7.17
CA LEU A 60 -25.00 -66.81 5.93
C LEU A 60 -23.76 -67.12 5.10
N ASP A 61 -23.94 -67.47 3.82
CA ASP A 61 -22.84 -67.68 2.89
C ASP A 61 -22.02 -66.39 2.77
N PRO A 62 -20.75 -66.36 3.21
CA PRO A 62 -19.94 -65.15 3.22
C PRO A 62 -19.75 -64.52 1.82
N SER A 63 -19.92 -65.33 0.76
CA SER A 63 -19.89 -64.90 -0.63
C SER A 63 -21.04 -63.92 -0.96
N LEU A 64 -22.22 -64.11 -0.36
CA LEU A 64 -23.38 -63.22 -0.52
C LEU A 64 -23.16 -61.87 0.17
N LEU A 65 -22.46 -61.87 1.31
CA LEU A 65 -22.15 -60.63 2.04
C LEU A 65 -21.07 -59.81 1.31
N LEU A 66 -20.06 -60.47 0.76
CA LEU A 66 -19.02 -59.82 -0.04
C LEU A 66 -19.59 -59.23 -1.34
N THR A 67 -20.48 -59.95 -2.03
CA THR A 67 -21.15 -59.45 -3.23
C THR A 67 -22.07 -58.27 -2.91
N LEU A 68 -22.83 -58.31 -1.80
CA LEU A 68 -23.65 -57.17 -1.35
C LEU A 68 -22.80 -55.93 -1.02
N LEU A 69 -21.69 -56.09 -0.31
CA LEU A 69 -20.74 -55.01 -0.03
C LEU A 69 -20.12 -54.44 -1.32
N GLY A 70 -19.76 -55.30 -2.26
CA GLY A 70 -19.25 -54.90 -3.58
C GLY A 70 -20.29 -54.10 -4.39
N VAL A 71 -21.55 -54.52 -4.37
CA VAL A 71 -22.66 -53.80 -5.02
C VAL A 71 -22.93 -52.46 -4.34
N LEU A 72 -22.95 -52.40 -3.00
CA LEU A 72 -23.13 -51.15 -2.25
C LEU A 72 -21.98 -50.17 -2.50
N TRP A 73 -20.74 -50.66 -2.54
CA TRP A 73 -19.58 -49.84 -2.87
C TRP A 73 -19.64 -49.34 -4.32
N GLY A 74 -19.99 -50.21 -5.27
CA GLY A 74 -20.18 -49.84 -6.68
C GLY A 74 -21.28 -48.79 -6.86
N LEU A 75 -22.43 -48.98 -6.20
CA LEU A 75 -23.56 -48.04 -6.23
C LEU A 75 -23.19 -46.70 -5.59
N SER A 76 -22.45 -46.70 -4.48
CA SER A 76 -21.90 -45.49 -3.86
C SER A 76 -20.97 -44.72 -4.81
N LYS A 77 -20.10 -45.43 -5.55
CA LYS A 77 -19.24 -44.81 -6.57
C LYS A 77 -20.03 -44.24 -7.74
N ILE A 78 -21.04 -44.95 -8.22
CA ILE A 78 -21.95 -44.48 -9.28
C ILE A 78 -22.70 -43.23 -8.83
N LEU A 79 -23.27 -43.23 -7.61
CA LEU A 79 -23.98 -42.06 -7.07
C LEU A 79 -23.04 -40.86 -6.91
N THR A 80 -21.82 -41.08 -6.44
CA THR A 80 -20.80 -40.02 -6.31
C THR A 80 -20.45 -39.44 -7.68
N GLN A 81 -20.29 -40.30 -8.70
CA GLN A 81 -20.01 -39.87 -10.07
C GLN A 81 -21.20 -39.13 -10.69
N ALA A 82 -22.42 -39.64 -10.51
CA ALA A 82 -23.64 -39.00 -10.99
C ALA A 82 -23.82 -37.61 -10.36
N TYR A 83 -23.56 -37.49 -9.06
CA TYR A 83 -23.57 -36.20 -8.37
C TYR A 83 -22.50 -35.24 -8.92
N ALA A 84 -21.27 -35.72 -9.20
CA ALA A 84 -20.22 -34.90 -9.79
C ALA A 84 -20.60 -34.40 -11.19
N VAL A 85 -21.21 -35.25 -12.01
CA VAL A 85 -21.73 -34.88 -13.33
C VAL A 85 -22.84 -33.84 -13.19
N LEU A 86 -23.80 -34.05 -12.28
CA LEU A 86 -24.90 -33.12 -12.03
C LEU A 86 -24.39 -31.74 -11.58
N GLN A 87 -23.41 -31.70 -10.68
CA GLN A 87 -22.76 -30.46 -10.25
C GLN A 87 -22.04 -29.75 -11.41
N THR A 88 -21.39 -30.52 -12.30
CA THR A 88 -20.73 -29.98 -13.49
C THR A 88 -21.75 -29.38 -14.46
N LEU A 89 -22.88 -30.06 -14.68
CA LEU A 89 -23.97 -29.55 -15.52
C LEU A 89 -24.59 -28.28 -14.93
N ASN A 90 -24.87 -28.27 -13.63
CA ASN A 90 -25.43 -27.12 -12.94
C ASN A 90 -24.48 -25.91 -13.02
N SER A 91 -23.19 -26.10 -12.71
CA SER A 91 -22.20 -25.03 -12.77
C SER A 91 -21.93 -24.52 -14.19
N ARG A 92 -22.09 -25.37 -15.22
CA ARG A 92 -21.84 -24.99 -16.62
C ARG A 92 -23.03 -24.33 -17.31
N TYR A 93 -24.27 -24.71 -16.98
CA TYR A 93 -25.47 -24.28 -17.71
C TYR A 93 -26.46 -23.46 -16.89
N LEU A 94 -26.48 -23.61 -15.56
CA LEU A 94 -27.48 -22.98 -14.68
C LEU A 94 -26.88 -21.90 -13.77
N MET A 95 -25.55 -21.75 -13.78
CA MET A 95 -24.84 -20.75 -13.00
C MET A 95 -24.02 -19.83 -13.90
N CYS A 96 -24.00 -18.55 -13.55
CA CYS A 96 -23.03 -17.59 -14.06
C CYS A 96 -21.87 -17.50 -13.08
N ALA A 97 -20.64 -17.31 -13.58
CA ALA A 97 -19.47 -17.13 -12.73
C ALA A 97 -18.53 -16.06 -13.27
N MET A 98 -17.81 -15.39 -12.38
CA MET A 98 -16.78 -14.40 -12.67
C MET A 98 -15.56 -14.66 -11.78
N SER A 99 -14.36 -14.62 -12.36
CA SER A 99 -13.11 -14.73 -11.62
C SER A 99 -12.45 -13.38 -11.40
N VAL A 100 -11.85 -13.21 -10.24
CA VAL A 100 -11.08 -12.04 -9.81
C VAL A 100 -9.74 -12.54 -9.28
N GLY A 101 -8.65 -12.09 -9.91
CA GLY A 101 -7.29 -12.42 -9.46
C GLY A 101 -6.78 -11.45 -8.40
N GLU A 102 -5.86 -11.92 -7.56
CA GLU A 102 -5.22 -11.14 -6.48
C GLU A 102 -4.53 -9.85 -6.95
N ASN A 103 -4.01 -9.82 -8.19
CA ASN A 103 -3.30 -8.66 -8.73
C ASN A 103 -4.21 -7.46 -9.03
N ASP A 104 -5.53 -7.64 -9.06
CA ASP A 104 -6.49 -6.57 -9.34
C ASP A 104 -6.97 -5.91 -8.04
N HIS A 105 -7.08 -4.58 -8.03
CA HIS A 105 -7.63 -3.81 -6.91
C HIS A 105 -9.04 -4.27 -6.51
N ILE A 106 -9.86 -4.75 -7.46
CA ILE A 106 -11.21 -5.23 -7.17
C ILE A 106 -11.22 -6.43 -6.22
N TYR A 107 -10.15 -7.23 -6.18
CA TYR A 107 -9.98 -8.31 -5.20
C TYR A 107 -10.06 -7.74 -3.77
N SER A 108 -9.30 -6.68 -3.50
CA SER A 108 -9.26 -6.06 -2.17
C SER A 108 -10.61 -5.45 -1.78
N HIS A 109 -11.33 -4.85 -2.75
CA HIS A 109 -12.66 -4.27 -2.54
C HIS A 109 -13.67 -5.36 -2.20
N LEU A 110 -13.65 -6.47 -2.95
CA LEU A 110 -14.49 -7.62 -2.73
C LEU A 110 -14.22 -8.27 -1.38
N MET A 111 -12.96 -8.48 -1.02
CA MET A 111 -12.59 -9.07 0.27
C MET A 111 -13.04 -8.20 1.45
N ASN A 112 -12.90 -6.87 1.33
CA ASN A 112 -13.45 -5.95 2.32
C ASN A 112 -14.97 -6.06 2.41
N PHE A 113 -15.67 -6.11 1.27
CA PHE A 113 -17.11 -6.26 1.23
C PHE A 113 -17.59 -7.58 1.85
N LEU A 114 -16.95 -8.70 1.51
CA LEU A 114 -17.30 -10.03 2.03
C LEU A 114 -17.08 -10.14 3.53
N ALA A 115 -16.07 -9.46 4.09
CA ALA A 115 -15.84 -9.40 5.54
C ALA A 115 -16.99 -8.73 6.31
N HIS A 116 -17.66 -7.75 5.71
CA HIS A 116 -18.80 -7.04 6.31
C HIS A 116 -20.13 -7.79 6.15
N GLN A 117 -20.19 -8.85 5.32
CA GLN A 117 -21.41 -9.62 5.15
C GLN A 117 -21.70 -10.47 6.38
N GLN A 118 -22.86 -10.26 7.01
CA GLN A 118 -23.26 -10.95 8.25
C GLN A 118 -23.28 -12.48 8.11
N ASN A 119 -23.63 -12.99 6.94
CA ASN A 119 -23.68 -14.44 6.67
C ASN A 119 -22.29 -15.05 6.59
N ILE A 120 -21.30 -14.29 6.10
CA ILE A 120 -19.91 -14.76 6.00
C ILE A 120 -19.24 -14.63 7.36
N ALA A 121 -19.45 -13.53 8.09
CA ALA A 121 -18.89 -13.34 9.42
C ALA A 121 -19.32 -14.43 10.43
N LYS A 122 -20.46 -15.09 10.18
CA LYS A 122 -20.97 -16.22 10.99
C LYS A 122 -20.68 -17.60 10.40
N ASP A 123 -19.90 -17.67 9.31
CA ASP A 123 -19.56 -18.95 8.67
C ASP A 123 -18.64 -19.78 9.59
N ARG A 124 -18.71 -21.11 9.46
CA ARG A 124 -17.90 -22.06 10.23
C ARG A 124 -16.45 -22.09 9.78
N PHE A 125 -16.18 -21.69 8.54
CA PHE A 125 -14.85 -21.71 7.94
C PHE A 125 -14.44 -20.29 7.57
N LEU A 126 -13.64 -19.69 8.44
CA LEU A 126 -13.12 -18.33 8.29
C LEU A 126 -11.60 -18.35 8.22
N MET A 127 -11.04 -17.39 7.50
CA MET A 127 -9.62 -17.07 7.52
C MET A 127 -9.45 -15.75 8.27
N ALA A 128 -8.58 -15.75 9.27
CA ALA A 128 -8.20 -14.54 9.97
C ALA A 128 -7.10 -13.82 9.17
N GLN A 129 -7.26 -12.51 8.97
CA GLN A 129 -6.27 -11.66 8.33
C GLN A 129 -5.91 -10.51 9.28
N THR A 130 -4.63 -10.37 9.58
CA THR A 130 -4.11 -9.15 10.20
C THR A 130 -4.09 -8.06 9.14
N VAL A 131 -4.97 -7.08 9.28
CA VAL A 131 -5.01 -5.92 8.42
C VAL A 131 -4.15 -4.85 9.07
N TRP A 132 -3.05 -4.48 8.41
CA TRP A 132 -2.29 -3.30 8.78
C TRP A 132 -3.20 -2.10 8.59
N LYS A 133 -3.67 -1.54 9.70
CA LYS A 133 -4.42 -0.29 9.71
C LYS A 133 -3.43 0.84 9.79
N SER A 134 -3.68 1.92 9.05
CA SER A 134 -2.91 3.14 9.28
C SER A 134 -3.19 3.66 10.70
N ALA A 135 -2.25 4.40 11.30
CA ALA A 135 -2.46 4.99 12.64
C ALA A 135 -3.80 5.76 12.77
N TRP A 136 -4.26 6.38 11.68
CA TRP A 136 -5.53 7.09 11.61
C TRP A 136 -6.76 6.18 11.58
N GLU A 137 -6.64 5.00 10.97
CA GLU A 137 -7.70 3.98 10.93
C GLU A 137 -7.79 3.21 12.25
N GLU A 138 -6.67 3.07 12.97
CA GLU A 138 -6.67 2.52 14.32
C GLU A 138 -7.36 3.51 15.28
N GLU A 139 -7.03 4.80 15.24
CA GLU A 139 -7.61 5.80 16.15
C GLU A 139 -9.16 5.85 16.18
N GLU A 140 -9.84 5.66 15.03
CA GLU A 140 -11.32 5.69 14.95
C GLU A 140 -11.98 4.51 15.68
N GLU A 141 -11.40 3.30 15.61
CA GLU A 141 -11.90 2.14 16.35
C GLU A 141 -11.40 2.13 17.81
N MET A 142 -10.20 2.66 18.04
CA MET A 142 -9.49 2.61 19.33
C MET A 142 -10.04 3.61 20.36
N ALA A 143 -10.81 4.62 19.94
CA ALA A 143 -11.49 5.55 20.85
C ALA A 143 -12.45 4.85 21.83
N ASN A 144 -12.99 3.69 21.45
CA ASN A 144 -13.92 2.91 22.27
C ASN A 144 -13.24 1.91 23.22
N ALA A 145 -11.90 1.78 23.18
CA ALA A 145 -11.15 0.75 23.90
C ALA A 145 -9.87 1.29 24.56
N LEU A 146 -9.94 2.48 25.18
CA LEU A 146 -8.81 3.09 25.90
C LEU A 146 -8.43 2.24 27.12
N THR A 147 -7.20 1.72 27.13
CA THR A 147 -6.60 1.05 28.29
C THR A 147 -5.66 2.01 29.02
N LEU A 148 -6.05 2.33 30.24
CA LEU A 148 -5.31 3.21 31.14
C LEU A 148 -4.55 2.36 32.16
N ILE A 149 -3.28 2.68 32.38
CA ILE A 149 -2.41 2.08 33.39
C ILE A 149 -2.03 3.16 34.40
N GLU A 150 -2.13 2.82 35.67
CA GLU A 150 -1.61 3.61 36.78
C GLU A 150 -0.12 3.27 36.94
N VAL A 151 0.73 4.28 36.84
CA VAL A 151 2.17 4.16 37.07
C VAL A 151 2.48 4.97 38.32
N GLY A 152 2.20 4.38 39.48
CA GLY A 152 2.44 5.01 40.79
C GLY A 152 2.72 3.97 41.87
N ASP A 153 3.67 4.28 42.74
CA ASP A 153 3.99 3.52 43.97
C ASP A 153 3.13 3.97 45.17
N GLY A 154 2.14 4.85 44.95
CA GLY A 154 1.33 5.48 46.00
C GLY A 154 -0.17 5.27 45.79
N ASP A 155 -0.85 4.92 46.88
CA ASP A 155 -2.28 4.56 46.98
C ASP A 155 -3.23 5.78 46.89
N SER A 156 -2.87 6.81 46.12
CA SER A 156 -3.70 8.02 45.93
C SER A 156 -4.45 7.99 44.60
N ASP A 157 -5.78 8.07 44.66
CA ASP A 157 -6.71 8.05 43.51
C ASP A 157 -6.49 9.17 42.46
N ASP A 158 -5.56 10.10 42.69
CA ASP A 158 -5.26 11.27 41.84
C ASP A 158 -4.02 11.09 40.93
N GLU A 159 -3.41 9.89 40.90
CA GLU A 159 -2.25 9.63 40.04
C GLU A 159 -2.62 9.64 38.53
N PRO A 160 -1.78 10.25 37.67
CA PRO A 160 -2.05 10.33 36.24
C PRO A 160 -2.07 8.95 35.61
N LYS A 161 -3.20 8.61 34.99
CA LYS A 161 -3.35 7.36 34.24
C LYS A 161 -2.76 7.51 32.84
N TYR A 162 -1.90 6.56 32.44
CA TYR A 162 -1.21 6.57 31.15
C TYR A 162 -1.82 5.57 30.18
N LEU A 163 -1.79 5.87 28.87
CA LEU A 163 -2.25 4.93 27.85
C LEU A 163 -1.23 3.80 27.65
N ASN A 164 -1.70 2.55 27.59
CA ASN A 164 -0.86 1.42 27.22
C ASN A 164 -1.25 0.87 25.84
N PHE A 165 -0.44 1.23 24.84
CA PHE A 165 -0.64 0.83 23.45
C PHE A 165 -0.43 -0.67 23.20
N ALA A 166 0.37 -1.38 24.01
CA ALA A 166 0.59 -2.81 23.82
C ALA A 166 -0.65 -3.63 24.23
N SER A 167 -1.28 -3.28 25.35
CA SER A 167 -2.55 -3.90 25.76
C SER A 167 -3.71 -3.51 24.84
N GLN A 168 -3.63 -2.33 24.22
CA GLN A 168 -4.60 -1.85 23.24
C GLN A 168 -4.46 -2.56 21.88
N ALA A 169 -3.24 -2.73 21.38
CA ALA A 169 -2.96 -3.48 20.16
C ALA A 169 -3.38 -4.96 20.30
N ALA A 170 -3.19 -5.55 21.48
CA ALA A 170 -3.67 -6.90 21.78
C ALA A 170 -5.21 -7.04 21.74
N ARG A 171 -5.96 -5.94 21.87
CA ARG A 171 -7.42 -5.91 21.75
C ARG A 171 -7.92 -5.66 20.34
N SER A 172 -7.05 -5.29 19.40
CA SER A 172 -7.43 -5.14 18.00
C SER A 172 -7.83 -6.50 17.42
N SER A 173 -9.10 -6.63 17.02
CA SER A 173 -9.59 -7.89 16.46
C SER A 173 -9.13 -8.05 15.01
N PRO A 174 -8.69 -9.25 14.60
CA PRO A 174 -8.33 -9.51 13.22
C PRO A 174 -9.58 -9.42 12.32
N ARG A 175 -9.38 -9.12 11.04
CA ARG A 175 -10.46 -9.17 10.06
C ARG A 175 -10.74 -10.62 9.70
N TYR A 176 -12.00 -11.02 9.76
CA TYR A 176 -12.43 -12.35 9.33
C TYR A 176 -12.92 -12.29 7.88
N VAL A 177 -12.35 -13.13 7.03
CA VAL A 177 -12.68 -13.26 5.60
C VAL A 177 -13.05 -14.72 5.29
N PRO A 178 -13.79 -15.03 4.21
CA PRO A 178 -14.18 -16.40 3.93
C PRO A 178 -12.95 -17.30 3.75
N ALA A 179 -12.94 -18.52 4.29
CA ALA A 179 -11.80 -19.42 4.16
C ALA A 179 -11.51 -19.86 2.72
N MET A 180 -10.37 -20.53 2.51
CA MET A 180 -10.09 -21.23 1.26
C MET A 180 -11.16 -22.28 0.98
N GLY A 181 -11.59 -22.42 -0.28
CA GLY A 181 -12.68 -23.29 -0.65
C GLY A 181 -13.97 -22.53 -0.96
N THR A 182 -15.13 -23.14 -0.69
CA THR A 182 -16.42 -22.63 -1.15
C THR A 182 -17.28 -22.14 0.00
N THR A 183 -17.66 -20.86 -0.03
CA THR A 183 -18.57 -20.22 0.93
C THR A 183 -19.77 -19.63 0.18
N GLY A 184 -20.96 -19.69 0.79
CA GLY A 184 -22.20 -19.15 0.21
C GLY A 184 -22.77 -18.00 1.03
N PHE A 185 -23.36 -17.01 0.37
CA PHE A 185 -24.01 -15.89 1.03
C PHE A 185 -25.17 -15.33 0.20
N TRP A 186 -26.01 -14.52 0.83
CA TRP A 186 -27.15 -13.86 0.22
C TRP A 186 -26.87 -12.36 0.13
N HIS A 187 -27.15 -11.74 -1.02
CA HIS A 187 -27.05 -10.29 -1.22
C HIS A 187 -28.13 -9.83 -2.21
N ASN A 188 -28.87 -8.76 -1.87
CA ASN A 188 -29.98 -8.21 -2.67
C ASN A 188 -30.95 -9.29 -3.20
N GLY A 189 -31.31 -10.26 -2.36
CA GLY A 189 -32.24 -11.36 -2.72
C GLY A 189 -31.65 -12.44 -3.64
N THR A 190 -30.36 -12.36 -4.01
CA THR A 190 -29.67 -13.35 -4.83
C THR A 190 -28.69 -14.17 -3.98
N TYR A 191 -28.65 -15.48 -4.19
CA TYR A 191 -27.66 -16.36 -3.57
C TYR A 191 -26.37 -16.41 -4.40
N PHE A 192 -25.26 -16.09 -3.76
CA PHE A 192 -23.93 -16.12 -4.33
C PHE A 192 -23.09 -17.22 -3.67
N ARG A 193 -22.25 -17.86 -4.47
CA ARG A 193 -21.26 -18.85 -4.05
C ARG A 193 -19.88 -18.35 -4.45
N VAL A 194 -19.03 -18.15 -3.46
CA VAL A 194 -17.64 -17.72 -3.60
C VAL A 194 -16.75 -18.94 -3.47
N ASN A 195 -15.84 -19.14 -4.41
CA ASN A 195 -14.81 -20.16 -4.36
C ASN A 195 -13.44 -19.48 -4.38
N ARG A 196 -12.69 -19.59 -3.27
CA ARG A 196 -11.32 -19.09 -3.15
C ARG A 196 -10.35 -20.24 -3.40
N LYS A 197 -9.45 -20.05 -4.35
CA LYS A 197 -8.35 -20.98 -4.66
C LYS A 197 -7.02 -20.27 -4.55
N LYS A 198 -6.01 -21.03 -4.13
CA LYS A 198 -4.62 -20.59 -4.05
C LYS A 198 -3.79 -21.54 -4.90
N GLU A 199 -3.18 -21.02 -5.96
CA GLU A 199 -2.30 -21.78 -6.84
C GLU A 199 -0.86 -21.28 -6.64
N SER A 200 0.08 -22.21 -6.51
CA SER A 200 1.48 -21.91 -6.24
C SER A 200 2.31 -22.20 -7.49
N PHE A 201 2.93 -21.15 -8.05
CA PHE A 201 3.72 -21.24 -9.27
C PHE A 201 5.22 -21.26 -8.93
N MET A 202 5.95 -22.20 -9.53
CA MET A 202 7.41 -22.19 -9.54
C MET A 202 7.90 -21.19 -10.59
N ASN A 203 8.62 -20.15 -10.16
CA ASN A 203 9.31 -19.26 -11.09
C ASN A 203 10.45 -20.03 -11.77
N THR A 204 10.42 -20.08 -13.11
CA THR A 204 11.39 -20.81 -13.94
C THR A 204 12.75 -20.12 -14.00
N THR A 205 12.84 -18.88 -13.56
CA THR A 205 14.08 -18.08 -13.49
C THR A 205 14.56 -17.95 -12.04
N GLY A 206 15.45 -18.85 -11.62
CA GLY A 206 16.49 -18.73 -10.59
C GLY A 206 16.10 -18.22 -9.19
N TRP A 207 16.37 -19.04 -8.15
CA TRP A 207 16.46 -18.72 -6.70
C TRP A 207 15.38 -17.82 -6.06
N SER A 208 14.33 -17.44 -6.79
CA SER A 208 13.25 -16.60 -6.30
C SER A 208 12.16 -17.46 -5.66
N ALA A 209 11.56 -16.93 -4.60
CA ALA A 209 10.52 -17.58 -3.81
C ALA A 209 9.35 -18.03 -4.70
N MET A 210 8.75 -19.17 -4.34
CA MET A 210 7.50 -19.66 -4.91
C MET A 210 6.46 -18.53 -4.85
N LYS A 211 5.88 -18.17 -5.99
CA LYS A 211 4.85 -17.12 -6.03
C LYS A 211 3.49 -17.79 -5.92
N ASP A 212 2.87 -17.61 -4.76
CA ASP A 212 1.48 -17.95 -4.55
C ASP A 212 0.60 -16.90 -5.23
N LEU A 213 -0.45 -17.34 -5.92
CA LEU A 213 -1.43 -16.47 -6.54
C LEU A 213 -2.83 -16.93 -6.14
N GLU A 214 -3.59 -16.01 -5.55
CA GLU A 214 -4.98 -16.27 -5.17
C GLU A 214 -5.97 -15.86 -6.27
N GLU A 215 -6.98 -16.71 -6.49
CA GLU A 215 -8.10 -16.45 -7.38
C GLU A 215 -9.42 -16.62 -6.61
N ILE A 216 -10.33 -15.65 -6.79
CA ILE A 216 -11.69 -15.72 -6.26
C ILE A 216 -12.65 -15.88 -7.43
N ARG A 217 -13.43 -16.97 -7.42
CA ARG A 217 -14.54 -17.18 -8.35
C ARG A 217 -15.87 -16.93 -7.63
N ILE A 218 -16.61 -15.92 -8.06
CA ILE A 218 -17.98 -15.66 -7.61
C ILE A 218 -18.94 -16.30 -8.59
N SER A 219 -19.97 -16.98 -8.10
CA SER A 219 -21.00 -17.60 -8.93
C SER A 219 -22.40 -17.34 -8.36
N CYS A 220 -23.39 -17.20 -9.23
CA CYS A 220 -24.80 -17.06 -8.85
C CYS A 220 -25.68 -17.98 -9.70
N PHE A 221 -26.84 -18.36 -9.16
CA PHE A 221 -27.84 -19.10 -9.92
C PHE A 221 -28.53 -18.19 -10.94
N GLY A 222 -28.76 -18.72 -12.14
CA GLY A 222 -29.45 -18.02 -13.23
C GLY A 222 -28.57 -17.78 -14.45
N ARG A 223 -29.21 -17.30 -15.53
CA ARG A 223 -28.56 -17.02 -16.82
C ARG A 223 -28.09 -15.58 -16.99
N ARG A 224 -28.44 -14.69 -16.06
CA ARG A 224 -28.06 -13.27 -16.10
C ARG A 224 -26.82 -13.06 -15.23
N ILE A 225 -25.80 -12.43 -15.80
CA ILE A 225 -24.56 -12.06 -15.09
C ILE A 225 -24.67 -10.72 -14.35
N ASP A 226 -25.72 -9.95 -14.62
CA ASP A 226 -25.93 -8.62 -14.07
C ASP A 226 -25.92 -8.56 -12.52
N PRO A 227 -26.44 -9.56 -11.78
CA PRO A 227 -26.32 -9.57 -10.32
C PRO A 227 -24.87 -9.60 -9.82
N ILE A 228 -23.97 -10.32 -10.51
CA ILE A 228 -22.54 -10.35 -10.16
C ILE A 228 -21.89 -8.98 -10.45
N LYS A 229 -22.25 -8.34 -11.57
CA LYS A 229 -21.77 -6.98 -11.88
C LYS A 229 -22.24 -5.96 -10.84
N GLN A 230 -23.50 -6.06 -10.42
CA GLN A 230 -24.06 -5.21 -9.37
C GLN A 230 -23.36 -5.45 -8.03
N LEU A 231 -23.12 -6.70 -7.64
CA LEU A 231 -22.33 -7.04 -6.45
C LEU A 231 -20.94 -6.39 -6.47
N LEU A 232 -20.22 -6.46 -7.59
CA LEU A 232 -18.91 -5.82 -7.72
C LEU A 232 -18.99 -4.30 -7.70
N ALA A 233 -20.05 -3.71 -8.27
CA ALA A 233 -20.31 -2.28 -8.19
C ALA A 233 -20.61 -1.84 -6.75
N ASP A 234 -21.36 -2.63 -5.99
CA ASP A 234 -21.67 -2.39 -4.57
C ASP A 234 -20.39 -2.50 -3.72
N ALA A 235 -19.57 -3.54 -3.93
CA ALA A 235 -18.29 -3.71 -3.26
C ALA A 235 -17.34 -2.54 -3.55
N LYS A 236 -17.29 -2.09 -4.81
CA LYS A 236 -16.54 -0.90 -5.22
C LYS A 236 -17.07 0.36 -4.53
N THR A 237 -18.38 0.54 -4.50
CA THR A 237 -19.02 1.71 -3.89
C THR A 237 -18.77 1.78 -2.38
N MET A 238 -18.86 0.65 -1.68
CA MET A 238 -18.53 0.54 -0.26
C MET A 238 -17.07 0.92 0.02
N TYR A 239 -16.14 0.37 -0.77
CA TYR A 239 -14.73 0.70 -0.64
C TYR A 239 -14.43 2.19 -0.85
N TYR A 240 -15.02 2.79 -1.90
CA TYR A 240 -14.84 4.22 -2.15
C TYR A 240 -15.60 5.10 -1.16
N HIS A 241 -16.68 4.63 -0.53
CA HIS A 241 -17.33 5.37 0.54
C HIS A 241 -16.37 5.61 1.72
N ASP A 242 -15.65 4.56 2.14
CA ASP A 242 -14.64 4.67 3.20
C ASP A 242 -13.39 5.44 2.75
N THR A 243 -13.06 5.35 1.45
CA THR A 243 -11.89 6.02 0.88
C THR A 243 -12.17 7.50 0.55
N ARG A 244 -13.42 7.92 0.34
CA ARG A 244 -13.79 9.32 -0.01
C ARG A 244 -13.30 10.35 0.99
N GLN A 245 -13.17 9.96 2.26
CA GLN A 245 -12.71 10.83 3.33
C GLN A 245 -11.19 10.74 3.56
N LYS A 246 -10.48 9.98 2.73
CA LYS A 246 -9.04 9.73 2.87
C LYS A 246 -8.30 10.10 1.60
N THR A 247 -7.11 10.66 1.76
CA THR A 247 -6.16 10.93 0.68
C THR A 247 -5.05 9.89 0.77
N THR A 248 -4.80 9.18 -0.33
CA THR A 248 -3.71 8.21 -0.42
C THR A 248 -2.41 8.92 -0.79
N ILE A 249 -1.34 8.61 -0.07
CA ILE A 249 -0.01 9.17 -0.26
C ILE A 249 0.91 8.09 -0.80
N TYR A 250 1.49 8.34 -1.97
CA TYR A 250 2.46 7.48 -2.62
C TYR A 250 3.86 8.09 -2.55
N ARG A 251 4.87 7.23 -2.37
CA ARG A 251 6.30 7.57 -2.51
C ARG A 251 7.01 6.56 -3.40
N PRO A 252 8.15 6.93 -4.01
CA PRO A 252 8.99 5.98 -4.72
C PRO A 252 9.43 4.82 -3.79
N ARG A 253 9.40 3.59 -4.29
CA ARG A 253 10.01 2.43 -3.59
C ARG A 253 11.52 2.60 -3.50
N ALA A 254 12.19 1.90 -2.59
CA ALA A 254 13.65 1.80 -2.61
C ALA A 254 14.14 1.09 -3.89
N LYS A 255 15.34 1.44 -4.36
CA LYS A 255 15.94 0.97 -5.63
C LYS A 255 15.89 -0.55 -5.81
N GLU A 256 16.12 -1.32 -4.74
CA GLU A 256 16.12 -2.78 -4.74
C GLU A 256 14.75 -3.38 -5.09
N SER A 257 13.66 -2.73 -4.67
CA SER A 257 12.28 -3.18 -4.86
C SER A 257 11.61 -2.62 -6.13
N ARG A 258 12.28 -1.73 -6.89
CA ARG A 258 11.73 -1.15 -8.14
C ARG A 258 11.77 -2.11 -9.34
N ARG A 259 12.52 -3.21 -9.25
CA ARG A 259 12.61 -4.23 -10.32
C ARG A 259 11.26 -4.94 -10.54
N ASP A 260 10.45 -5.08 -9.50
CA ASP A 260 9.14 -5.74 -9.54
C ASP A 260 8.02 -4.78 -9.95
N GLY A 261 8.10 -4.19 -11.16
CA GLY A 261 7.00 -3.56 -11.91
C GLY A 261 6.32 -2.31 -11.31
N ASN A 262 6.06 -2.25 -10.01
CA ASN A 262 5.38 -1.15 -9.34
C ASN A 262 6.41 -0.27 -8.63
N MET A 263 6.79 0.84 -9.27
CA MET A 263 7.78 1.78 -8.73
C MET A 263 7.24 2.61 -7.55
N TRP A 264 5.92 2.70 -7.43
CA TRP A 264 5.25 3.47 -6.39
C TRP A 264 4.85 2.56 -5.21
N HIS A 265 4.99 3.09 -4.00
CA HIS A 265 4.51 2.44 -2.79
C HIS A 265 3.55 3.37 -2.06
N GLN A 266 2.40 2.84 -1.69
CA GLN A 266 1.45 3.53 -0.83
C GLN A 266 2.03 3.57 0.59
N VAL A 267 2.40 4.77 1.04
CA VAL A 267 3.00 4.96 2.38
C VAL A 267 1.94 5.16 3.44
N ALA A 268 0.88 5.90 3.12
CA ALA A 268 -0.15 6.23 4.09
C ALA A 268 -1.49 6.53 3.40
N ARG A 269 -2.57 6.33 4.15
CA ARG A 269 -3.88 6.94 3.90
C ARG A 269 -4.14 7.88 5.05
N ARG A 270 -4.41 9.15 4.76
CA ARG A 270 -4.67 10.17 5.78
C ARG A 270 -6.07 10.73 5.59
N PRO A 271 -6.80 11.04 6.67
CA PRO A 271 -8.08 11.73 6.54
C PRO A 271 -7.89 13.06 5.80
N VAL A 272 -8.86 13.43 4.99
CA VAL A 272 -8.85 14.67 4.20
C VAL A 272 -8.69 15.85 5.15
N ARG A 273 -7.62 16.62 4.97
CA ARG A 273 -7.41 17.85 5.74
C ARG A 273 -8.38 18.92 5.25
N PRO A 274 -9.30 19.43 6.09
CA PRO A 274 -10.24 20.46 5.65
C PRO A 274 -9.49 21.75 5.26
N MET A 275 -9.86 22.35 4.11
CA MET A 275 -9.24 23.59 3.60
C MET A 275 -9.30 24.77 4.57
N ARG A 276 -10.28 24.78 5.48
CA ARG A 276 -10.41 25.78 6.54
C ARG A 276 -9.25 25.76 7.54
N THR A 277 -8.55 24.62 7.69
CA THR A 277 -7.42 24.47 8.63
C THR A 277 -6.10 25.01 8.09
N VAL A 278 -6.05 25.38 6.80
CA VAL A 278 -4.85 25.94 6.19
C VAL A 278 -4.94 27.46 6.21
N VAL A 279 -3.94 28.09 6.80
CA VAL A 279 -3.84 29.54 6.94
C VAL A 279 -3.28 30.12 5.64
N LEU A 280 -4.16 30.66 4.81
CA LEU A 280 -3.87 31.36 3.56
C LEU A 280 -4.98 32.38 3.34
N ASP A 281 -4.71 33.46 2.61
CA ASP A 281 -5.76 34.42 2.26
C ASP A 281 -6.95 33.73 1.56
N HIS A 282 -8.16 34.17 1.89
CA HIS A 282 -9.37 33.58 1.35
C HIS A 282 -9.45 33.75 -0.18
N LYS A 283 -9.02 34.89 -0.73
CA LYS A 283 -9.12 35.13 -2.18
C LYS A 283 -8.14 34.23 -2.94
N GLU A 284 -6.90 34.15 -2.48
CA GLU A 284 -5.87 33.26 -3.07
C GLU A 284 -6.30 31.79 -3.02
N LYS A 285 -6.82 31.34 -1.87
CA LYS A 285 -7.32 29.97 -1.70
C LYS A 285 -8.42 29.62 -2.70
N HIS A 286 -9.42 30.49 -2.87
CA HIS A 286 -10.51 30.27 -3.82
C HIS A 286 -10.05 30.37 -5.27
N ALA A 287 -9.09 31.25 -5.57
CA ALA A 287 -8.52 31.35 -6.91
C ALA A 287 -7.84 30.04 -7.34
N ILE A 288 -7.03 29.44 -6.45
CA ILE A 288 -6.36 28.16 -6.70
C ILE A 288 -7.38 27.03 -6.86
N LEU A 289 -8.38 26.96 -5.97
CA LEU A 289 -9.44 25.95 -6.07
C LEU A 289 -10.21 26.05 -7.39
N ARG A 290 -10.53 27.26 -7.84
CA ARG A 290 -11.21 27.49 -9.11
C ARG A 290 -10.33 27.05 -10.29
N ASP A 291 -9.05 27.39 -10.27
CA ASP A 291 -8.08 27.04 -11.30
C ASP A 291 -7.91 25.51 -11.43
N VAL A 292 -7.72 24.82 -10.30
CA VAL A 292 -7.62 23.35 -10.27
C VAL A 292 -8.91 22.70 -10.75
N ASN A 293 -10.07 23.24 -10.34
CA ASN A 293 -11.36 22.72 -10.77
C ASN A 293 -11.57 22.86 -12.29
N GLU A 294 -11.17 23.99 -12.86
CA GLU A 294 -11.18 24.22 -14.31
C GLU A 294 -10.25 23.24 -15.03
N TYR A 295 -9.03 23.04 -14.52
CA TYR A 295 -8.08 22.10 -15.10
C TYR A 295 -8.58 20.64 -15.07
N LEU A 296 -9.19 20.21 -13.96
CA LEU A 296 -9.70 18.85 -13.79
C LEU A 296 -11.04 18.59 -14.50
N HIS A 297 -11.69 19.63 -15.03
CA HIS A 297 -12.99 19.51 -15.67
C HIS A 297 -12.91 18.58 -16.91
N PRO A 298 -13.87 17.65 -17.11
CA PRO A 298 -13.80 16.66 -18.20
C PRO A 298 -13.75 17.24 -19.61
N GLY A 299 -14.22 18.48 -19.80
CA GLY A 299 -14.16 19.20 -21.08
C GLY A 299 -12.80 19.80 -21.41
N THR A 300 -11.98 20.08 -20.40
CA THR A 300 -10.70 20.80 -20.54
C THR A 300 -9.69 20.05 -21.41
N PRO A 301 -9.49 18.73 -21.28
CA PRO A 301 -8.60 17.98 -22.16
C PRO A 301 -8.92 18.14 -23.65
N ARG A 302 -10.22 18.23 -24.01
CA ARG A 302 -10.64 18.43 -25.40
C ARG A 302 -10.28 19.82 -25.91
N TRP A 303 -10.43 20.84 -25.06
CA TRP A 303 -10.07 22.22 -25.39
C TRP A 303 -8.56 22.35 -25.65
N TYR A 304 -7.73 21.75 -24.80
CA TYR A 304 -6.26 21.72 -24.96
C TYR A 304 -5.85 20.96 -26.23
N ALA A 305 -6.40 19.76 -26.44
CA ALA A 305 -6.11 18.94 -27.62
C ALA A 305 -6.48 19.64 -28.94
N SER A 306 -7.63 20.34 -28.99
CA SER A 306 -8.06 21.09 -30.18
C SER A 306 -7.12 22.24 -30.57
N ARG A 307 -6.25 22.68 -29.65
CA ARG A 307 -5.28 23.76 -29.85
C ARG A 307 -3.84 23.25 -29.92
N GLY A 308 -3.62 21.93 -29.81
CA GLY A 308 -2.28 21.35 -29.79
C GLY A 308 -1.44 21.74 -28.57
N ILE A 309 -2.08 22.19 -27.49
CA ILE A 309 -1.39 22.60 -26.25
C ILE A 309 -1.34 21.37 -25.32
N PRO A 310 -0.15 20.96 -24.83
CA PRO A 310 -0.05 19.87 -23.86
C PRO A 310 -0.86 20.14 -22.59
N LEU A 311 -1.62 19.15 -22.11
CA LEU A 311 -2.41 19.30 -20.89
C LEU A 311 -1.52 19.16 -19.64
N ARG A 312 -0.95 20.28 -19.21
CA ARG A 312 -0.08 20.40 -18.03
C ARG A 312 -0.50 21.60 -17.19
N ARG A 313 -0.35 21.47 -15.87
CA ARG A 313 -0.55 22.57 -14.93
C ARG A 313 0.45 22.48 -13.79
N GLY A 314 1.27 23.52 -13.64
CA GLY A 314 2.30 23.61 -12.61
C GLY A 314 2.03 24.72 -11.60
N TYR A 315 2.19 24.39 -10.31
CA TYR A 315 2.12 25.33 -9.20
C TYR A 315 3.46 25.40 -8.46
N LEU A 316 3.89 26.61 -8.12
CA LEU A 316 5.02 26.85 -7.23
C LEU A 316 4.54 27.49 -5.94
N PHE A 317 4.67 26.76 -4.83
CA PHE A 317 4.38 27.26 -3.49
C PHE A 317 5.69 27.67 -2.83
N HIS A 318 5.86 28.95 -2.52
CA HIS A 318 7.11 29.48 -1.99
C HIS A 318 6.89 30.31 -0.72
N GLY A 319 7.90 30.38 0.14
CA GLY A 319 7.88 31.21 1.35
C GLY A 319 8.56 30.56 2.55
N PRO A 320 8.60 31.22 3.73
CA PRO A 320 9.33 30.73 4.90
C PRO A 320 8.90 29.33 5.35
N PRO A 321 9.78 28.58 6.05
CA PRO A 321 9.42 27.29 6.63
C PRO A 321 8.29 27.45 7.66
N GLY A 322 7.44 26.42 7.80
CA GLY A 322 6.34 26.43 8.78
C GLY A 322 5.10 27.25 8.38
N THR A 323 5.03 27.76 7.14
CA THR A 323 3.86 28.50 6.62
C THR A 323 2.76 27.61 6.04
N GLY A 324 3.00 26.30 5.92
CA GLY A 324 1.97 25.33 5.54
C GLY A 324 1.89 24.97 4.04
N LYS A 325 2.95 25.23 3.25
CA LYS A 325 3.05 24.86 1.82
C LYS A 325 2.67 23.40 1.53
N THR A 326 3.41 22.45 2.10
CA THR A 326 3.12 21.00 2.01
C THR A 326 1.72 20.65 2.55
N SER A 327 1.34 21.29 3.65
CA SER A 327 0.03 21.09 4.27
C SER A 327 -1.14 21.50 3.38
N PHE A 328 -0.95 22.57 2.58
CA PHE A 328 -1.92 23.03 1.60
C PHE A 328 -2.03 22.05 0.42
N SER A 329 -0.92 21.51 -0.08
CA SER A 329 -0.91 20.48 -1.13
C SER A 329 -1.72 19.24 -0.73
N PHE A 330 -1.58 18.77 0.51
CA PHE A 330 -2.38 17.66 1.04
C PHE A 330 -3.86 18.00 1.17
N ALA A 331 -4.20 19.21 1.63
CA ALA A 331 -5.59 19.64 1.74
C ALA A 331 -6.25 19.77 0.36
N LEU A 332 -5.51 20.30 -0.62
CA LEU A 332 -5.96 20.43 -2.01
C LEU A 332 -6.28 19.08 -2.64
N ALA A 333 -5.38 18.09 -2.48
CA ALA A 333 -5.62 16.71 -2.93
C ALA A 333 -6.89 16.11 -2.31
N GLY A 334 -7.10 16.36 -1.02
CA GLY A 334 -8.28 15.89 -0.30
C GLY A 334 -9.60 16.52 -0.75
N VAL A 335 -9.62 17.80 -1.14
CA VAL A 335 -10.83 18.45 -1.68
C VAL A 335 -11.30 17.78 -2.97
N PHE A 336 -10.35 17.48 -3.87
CA PHE A 336 -10.66 16.89 -5.17
C PHE A 336 -10.73 15.37 -5.15
N GLY A 337 -10.44 14.73 -4.00
CA GLY A 337 -10.46 13.27 -3.86
C GLY A 337 -9.45 12.55 -4.76
N ILE A 338 -8.31 13.19 -5.02
CA ILE A 338 -7.24 12.65 -5.87
C ILE A 338 -6.02 12.27 -5.03
N ASP A 339 -5.28 11.27 -5.51
CA ASP A 339 -4.10 10.79 -4.82
C ASP A 339 -2.90 11.73 -5.00
N ILE A 340 -2.01 11.74 -4.01
CA ILE A 340 -0.81 12.57 -3.99
C ILE A 340 0.45 11.71 -4.04
N TYR A 341 1.34 12.05 -4.97
CA TYR A 341 2.60 11.39 -5.23
C TYR A 341 3.73 12.30 -4.79
N VAL A 342 4.37 11.95 -3.67
CA VAL A 342 5.41 12.78 -3.05
C VAL A 342 6.79 12.26 -3.47
N ILE A 343 7.58 13.13 -4.07
CA ILE A 343 8.98 12.88 -4.43
C ILE A 343 9.83 13.87 -3.66
N SER A 344 10.79 13.36 -2.89
CA SER A 344 11.86 14.17 -2.33
C SER A 344 13.09 14.02 -3.22
N LEU A 345 13.60 15.14 -3.73
CA LEU A 345 14.78 15.15 -4.59
C LEU A 345 16.09 14.95 -3.80
N GLN A 346 16.03 14.96 -2.46
CA GLN A 346 17.15 14.65 -1.57
C GLN A 346 17.40 13.14 -1.44
N ASP A 347 16.46 12.30 -1.90
CA ASP A 347 16.58 10.85 -1.76
C ASP A 347 17.66 10.31 -2.70
N ILE A 348 18.79 9.91 -2.11
CA ILE A 348 19.94 9.28 -2.75
C ILE A 348 19.55 8.06 -3.59
N SER A 349 18.42 7.42 -3.29
CA SER A 349 17.99 6.23 -4.00
C SER A 349 17.42 6.49 -5.40
N VAL A 350 17.05 7.73 -5.75
CA VAL A 350 16.38 8.06 -7.02
C VAL A 350 17.38 8.63 -8.03
N THR A 351 17.56 7.95 -9.16
CA THR A 351 18.35 8.45 -10.30
C THR A 351 17.50 9.28 -11.26
N GLU A 352 18.13 9.98 -12.19
CA GLU A 352 17.45 10.73 -13.27
C GLU A 352 16.56 9.81 -14.15
N GLU A 353 17.06 8.64 -14.52
CA GLU A 353 16.30 7.63 -15.27
C GLU A 353 15.10 7.12 -14.48
N ASP A 354 15.28 6.86 -13.18
CA ASP A 354 14.20 6.44 -12.29
C ASP A 354 13.14 7.54 -12.17
N LEU A 355 13.55 8.81 -12.12
CA LEU A 355 12.64 9.95 -12.07
C LEU A 355 11.78 10.02 -13.34
N ALA A 356 12.39 9.92 -14.53
CA ALA A 356 11.65 9.89 -15.79
C ALA A 356 10.66 8.70 -15.85
N ALA A 357 11.07 7.52 -15.38
CA ALA A 357 10.22 6.35 -15.31
C ALA A 357 9.07 6.50 -14.29
N LEU A 358 9.32 7.12 -13.14
CA LEU A 358 8.30 7.44 -12.13
C LEU A 358 7.22 8.35 -12.71
N PHE A 359 7.61 9.44 -13.39
CA PHE A 359 6.68 10.35 -14.05
C PHE A 359 5.90 9.69 -15.19
N THR A 360 6.50 8.72 -15.87
CA THR A 360 5.84 7.98 -16.96
C THR A 360 4.76 7.03 -16.43
N ARG A 361 4.97 6.42 -15.25
CA ARG A 361 4.02 5.47 -14.63
C ARG A 361 2.96 6.11 -13.74
N LEU A 362 2.85 7.43 -13.73
CA LEU A 362 1.82 8.13 -12.96
C LEU A 362 0.42 7.92 -13.57
N PRO A 363 -0.63 7.75 -12.75
CA PRO A 363 -1.98 7.72 -13.24
C PRO A 363 -2.44 9.10 -13.74
N ARG A 364 -3.51 9.11 -14.53
CA ARG A 364 -4.22 10.36 -14.88
C ARG A 364 -4.94 10.90 -13.64
N ARG A 365 -5.05 12.23 -13.52
CA ARG A 365 -5.73 12.94 -12.41
C ARG A 365 -5.10 12.67 -11.04
N CYS A 366 -3.80 12.92 -10.92
CA CYS A 366 -3.09 12.92 -9.64
C CYS A 366 -2.39 14.26 -9.39
N ILE A 367 -2.02 14.51 -8.15
CA ILE A 367 -1.09 15.58 -7.78
C ILE A 367 0.30 14.96 -7.57
N VAL A 368 1.30 15.53 -8.24
CA VAL A 368 2.71 15.26 -7.95
C VAL A 368 3.22 16.39 -7.09
N LEU A 369 3.78 16.06 -5.93
CA LEU A 369 4.40 17.00 -5.01
C LEU A 369 5.91 16.79 -5.02
N LEU A 370 6.65 17.79 -5.48
CA LEU A 370 8.10 17.88 -5.33
C LEU A 370 8.40 18.73 -4.09
N GLU A 371 8.91 18.09 -3.04
CA GLU A 371 9.25 18.78 -1.79
C GLU A 371 10.66 19.40 -1.84
N ASP A 372 10.79 20.58 -1.24
CA ASP A 372 12.05 21.33 -1.02
C ASP A 372 13.01 21.37 -2.22
N ILE A 373 12.51 21.81 -3.38
CA ILE A 373 13.26 21.83 -4.65
C ILE A 373 14.55 22.69 -4.59
N ASP A 374 14.64 23.65 -3.67
CA ASP A 374 15.82 24.50 -3.45
C ASP A 374 17.02 23.74 -2.84
N THR A 375 16.77 22.59 -2.21
CA THR A 375 17.82 21.81 -1.52
C THR A 375 18.49 20.78 -2.42
N ALA A 376 17.93 20.50 -3.60
CA ALA A 376 18.41 19.47 -4.51
C ALA A 376 19.67 19.86 -5.33
N GLY A 377 20.32 20.97 -4.99
CA GLY A 377 21.46 21.48 -5.76
C GLY A 377 21.08 22.11 -7.10
N LEU A 378 19.78 22.40 -7.30
CA LEU A 378 19.22 23.09 -8.47
C LEU A 378 19.44 24.61 -8.41
N ARG A 379 20.61 25.02 -7.90
CA ARG A 379 20.99 26.41 -7.70
C ARG A 379 21.58 26.98 -8.98
N ARG A 380 21.51 28.31 -9.11
CA ARG A 380 22.16 29.05 -10.20
C ARG A 380 23.67 28.76 -10.17
N GLU A 381 24.27 28.55 -11.34
CA GLU A 381 25.72 28.30 -11.46
C GLU A 381 26.56 29.42 -10.84
N ASP A 382 26.03 30.65 -10.75
CA ASP A 382 26.70 31.81 -10.16
C ASP A 382 26.82 31.79 -8.61
N ASP A 383 26.05 30.95 -7.90
CA ASP A 383 26.09 30.84 -6.42
C ASP A 383 27.00 29.69 -5.92
N ALA A 384 27.64 28.93 -6.83
CA ALA A 384 28.51 27.81 -6.48
C ALA A 384 29.89 28.27 -5.96
N ASP A 385 30.34 29.46 -6.37
CA ASP A 385 31.68 29.98 -6.04
C ASP A 385 31.84 30.43 -4.57
N ASP A 386 30.74 30.64 -3.82
CA ASP A 386 30.79 31.07 -2.41
C ASP A 386 30.79 29.89 -1.40
N ALA A 387 30.65 28.64 -1.85
CA ALA A 387 30.54 27.47 -0.97
C ALA A 387 31.83 26.64 -0.84
N ASP A 388 32.78 26.79 -1.77
CA ASP A 388 34.01 25.98 -1.79
C ASP A 388 35.12 26.52 -0.85
N ASP A 389 34.95 27.71 -0.27
CA ASP A 389 35.97 28.36 0.58
C ASP A 389 35.85 28.02 2.09
N VAL A 390 34.91 27.16 2.50
CA VAL A 390 34.65 26.86 3.94
C VAL A 390 35.03 25.44 4.35
N SER A 391 35.46 24.56 3.43
CA SER A 391 35.77 23.15 3.76
C SER A 391 37.24 22.77 3.95
N GLU A 392 38.20 23.69 3.84
CA GLU A 392 39.64 23.35 3.95
C GLU A 392 40.39 23.79 5.24
N GLU A 393 39.71 24.32 6.27
CA GLU A 393 40.36 24.56 7.56
C GLU A 393 39.75 23.73 8.69
N LYS A 394 40.24 22.49 8.88
CA LYS A 394 40.34 21.81 10.19
C LYS A 394 41.02 20.43 10.12
N THR A 395 42.30 20.40 9.78
CA THR A 395 43.21 19.37 10.32
C THR A 395 44.65 19.80 10.12
N GLU A 396 45.27 20.37 11.16
CA GLU A 396 46.65 20.10 11.60
C GLU A 396 47.12 21.19 12.58
N GLY A 397 47.80 20.78 13.65
CA GLY A 397 48.71 21.67 14.39
C GLY A 397 48.50 21.75 15.91
N LYS A 398 49.11 20.81 16.65
CA LYS A 398 49.60 21.07 18.01
C LYS A 398 51.03 20.53 18.12
N LYS A 399 52.03 21.39 17.91
CA LYS A 399 53.14 21.68 18.85
C LYS A 399 54.38 22.29 18.18
N ASN A 400 54.81 23.38 18.83
CA ASN A 400 56.17 23.81 19.15
C ASN A 400 57.06 24.52 18.11
N GLU A 401 57.22 25.82 18.38
CA GLU A 401 58.47 26.56 18.60
C GLU A 401 59.72 26.17 17.80
N SER A 402 60.24 27.08 16.98
CA SER A 402 61.42 27.90 17.30
C SER A 402 62.07 28.58 16.08
N LYS A 403 62.51 29.83 16.29
CA LYS A 403 63.70 30.51 15.74
C LYS A 403 63.82 30.87 14.24
N ASP A 404 63.91 32.18 14.05
CA ASP A 404 64.95 32.96 13.34
C ASP A 404 65.26 32.77 11.84
N ALA A 405 65.51 33.95 11.26
CA ALA A 405 66.40 34.29 10.15
C ALA A 405 65.86 34.31 8.70
N LYS A 406 65.76 35.56 8.19
CA LYS A 406 66.40 36.08 6.96
C LYS A 406 66.52 35.10 5.76
N MET A 407 65.92 35.45 4.62
CA MET A 407 66.56 36.27 3.56
C MET A 407 65.85 36.12 2.21
N LYS A 408 65.85 37.24 1.47
CA LYS A 408 65.33 37.47 0.12
C LYS A 408 65.94 36.60 -0.98
N LYS A 409 65.22 36.63 -2.12
CA LYS A 409 65.63 36.45 -3.55
C LYS A 409 65.32 35.06 -4.11
N SER A 410 64.84 34.88 -5.36
CA SER A 410 64.44 35.79 -6.43
C SER A 410 64.08 34.95 -7.67
N LYS A 411 63.23 35.51 -8.56
CA LYS A 411 63.21 35.28 -10.03
C LYS A 411 62.69 33.88 -10.48
N LYS A 412 61.90 33.73 -11.56
CA LYS A 412 61.70 34.56 -12.77
C LYS A 412 60.44 34.04 -13.51
N LYS A 413 59.55 34.93 -13.95
CA LYS A 413 58.76 34.80 -15.22
C LYS A 413 59.76 34.81 -16.43
N PRO A 414 59.42 34.57 -17.72
CA PRO A 414 58.09 34.67 -18.37
C PRO A 414 57.79 33.78 -19.62
N LYS A 415 56.53 33.88 -20.10
CA LYS A 415 56.03 34.06 -21.51
C LYS A 415 56.40 33.09 -22.67
N LYS A 416 55.32 32.52 -23.24
CA LYS A 416 54.70 32.78 -24.58
C LYS A 416 55.15 31.96 -25.82
N GLN A 417 54.15 31.76 -26.70
CA GLN A 417 54.15 31.42 -28.16
C GLN A 417 54.10 29.93 -28.53
N LYS A 418 53.58 29.48 -29.69
CA LYS A 418 52.52 29.80 -30.68
C LYS A 418 52.82 28.82 -31.86
N LYS A 419 51.80 28.37 -32.61
CA LYS A 419 51.84 27.77 -33.98
C LYS A 419 52.46 26.36 -34.09
N GLU A 420 52.17 25.51 -35.08
CA GLU A 420 51.20 25.29 -36.18
C GLU A 420 51.51 23.87 -36.76
N GLU A 421 50.81 23.47 -37.83
CA GLU A 421 51.03 22.31 -38.75
C GLU A 421 50.28 21.02 -38.36
N SER A 422 49.18 20.66 -39.04
CA SER A 422 48.96 20.24 -40.46
C SER A 422 49.29 18.76 -40.68
N ASP A 423 48.28 17.97 -41.03
CA ASP A 423 48.13 17.44 -42.40
C ASP A 423 46.92 16.50 -42.48
N SER A 424 46.36 16.51 -43.68
CA SER A 424 45.23 15.76 -44.19
C SER A 424 45.58 14.28 -44.40
N ASP A 425 44.58 13.41 -44.43
CA ASP A 425 44.15 12.79 -45.69
C ASP A 425 42.97 11.82 -45.47
N SER A 426 42.13 11.81 -46.51
CA SER A 426 41.05 10.91 -46.86
C SER A 426 41.55 9.47 -47.03
N ASP A 427 40.74 8.41 -46.98
CA ASP A 427 39.76 7.98 -47.98
C ASP A 427 39.18 6.63 -47.46
N SER A 428 37.86 6.46 -47.43
CA SER A 428 37.02 5.79 -48.45
C SER A 428 36.80 4.28 -48.21
N ASP A 429 35.52 3.94 -48.07
CA ASP A 429 34.81 2.81 -48.69
C ASP A 429 35.35 1.38 -48.55
N SER A 430 34.52 0.50 -47.98
CA SER A 430 33.53 -0.23 -48.80
C SER A 430 32.95 -1.43 -48.06
N ASP A 431 31.65 -1.61 -48.32
CA ASP A 431 30.78 -2.69 -47.90
C ASP A 431 31.31 -4.09 -48.26
N LYS A 432 30.90 -5.10 -47.48
CA LYS A 432 30.03 -6.17 -48.02
C LYS A 432 29.59 -7.19 -46.97
N ASP A 433 28.35 -7.58 -47.21
CA ASP A 433 27.53 -8.60 -46.58
C ASP A 433 28.23 -9.96 -46.43
N SER A 434 27.80 -10.77 -45.47
CA SER A 434 27.02 -11.97 -45.79
C SER A 434 26.73 -12.84 -44.57
N ASP A 435 25.59 -13.49 -44.72
CA ASP A 435 24.77 -14.31 -43.83
C ASP A 435 25.35 -15.72 -43.55
N SER A 436 24.61 -16.50 -42.77
CA SER A 436 24.71 -17.96 -42.51
C SER A 436 25.56 -18.39 -41.30
N SER A 437 25.24 -19.42 -40.52
CA SER A 437 24.06 -20.27 -40.29
C SER A 437 24.46 -21.28 -39.21
N GLU A 438 23.51 -21.60 -38.32
CA GLU A 438 23.22 -22.91 -37.70
C GLU A 438 24.32 -23.74 -36.97
N ASP A 439 23.95 -24.10 -35.72
CA ASP A 439 23.94 -25.43 -35.10
C ASP A 439 25.09 -26.42 -35.36
N ASP A 440 25.75 -26.89 -34.29
CA ASP A 440 25.27 -28.05 -33.53
C ASP A 440 26.38 -28.54 -32.56
N SER A 441 25.88 -29.10 -31.48
CA SER A 441 26.50 -29.87 -30.42
C SER A 441 27.69 -30.77 -30.80
N SER A 442 28.65 -30.91 -29.87
CA SER A 442 28.75 -32.13 -29.06
C SER A 442 30.08 -32.25 -28.29
N ARG A 443 29.98 -32.98 -27.16
CA ARG A 443 31.03 -33.77 -26.48
C ARG A 443 32.05 -33.08 -25.55
N ARG A 444 31.58 -32.85 -24.32
CA ARG A 444 31.98 -33.58 -23.08
C ARG A 444 33.32 -34.37 -23.15
N LYS A 445 34.36 -33.92 -22.43
CA LYS A 445 34.83 -34.45 -21.11
C LYS A 445 36.34 -34.27 -20.85
N LYS A 446 36.59 -33.70 -19.66
CA LYS A 446 37.62 -34.04 -18.66
C LYS A 446 39.06 -33.49 -18.79
N ASN A 447 39.37 -32.78 -17.69
CA ASN A 447 40.57 -32.80 -16.85
C ASN A 447 41.67 -31.75 -17.03
N LYS A 448 41.59 -30.77 -16.11
CA LYS A 448 42.64 -30.38 -15.13
C LYS A 448 44.08 -30.27 -15.67
N LYS A 449 44.58 -29.03 -15.77
CA LYS A 449 45.80 -28.57 -15.08
C LYS A 449 46.02 -27.04 -15.20
N LYS A 450 45.91 -26.37 -14.04
CA LYS A 450 46.80 -25.32 -13.51
C LYS A 450 47.70 -24.55 -14.50
N LYS A 451 47.46 -23.24 -14.66
CA LYS A 451 48.27 -22.12 -14.09
C LYS A 451 47.97 -20.81 -14.84
N SER A 452 47.11 -19.97 -14.27
CA SER A 452 47.05 -18.54 -14.59
C SER A 452 47.99 -17.77 -13.65
N LYS A 453 49.11 -17.27 -14.17
CA LYS A 453 49.86 -16.16 -13.55
C LYS A 453 49.24 -14.85 -14.08
N ARG A 454 48.28 -14.27 -13.35
CA ARG A 454 47.87 -12.86 -13.55
C ARG A 454 48.84 -11.97 -12.78
N ARG A 455 49.55 -11.09 -13.49
CA ARG A 455 50.32 -10.00 -12.91
C ARG A 455 49.33 -8.96 -12.37
N LYS A 456 49.45 -8.66 -11.08
CA LYS A 456 48.78 -7.55 -10.40
C LYS A 456 49.38 -6.23 -10.90
N HIS A 457 48.53 -5.35 -11.42
CA HIS A 457 48.70 -3.90 -11.24
C HIS A 457 47.49 -3.42 -10.47
N GLY A 458 47.72 -3.09 -9.20
CA GLY A 458 46.75 -2.39 -8.38
C GLY A 458 46.84 -0.90 -8.70
N ARG A 459 45.76 -0.33 -9.25
CA ARG A 459 45.45 1.08 -9.02
C ARG A 459 44.51 1.13 -7.84
N GLY A 460 44.88 1.94 -6.86
CA GLY A 460 44.13 2.19 -5.64
C GLY A 460 42.71 2.60 -5.97
N MET A 461 41.77 1.91 -5.34
CA MET A 461 40.35 2.20 -5.42
C MET A 461 40.01 3.19 -4.31
N ASN A 462 40.30 4.48 -4.56
CA ASN A 462 39.61 5.58 -3.90
C ASN A 462 38.70 6.23 -4.94
N GLY A 463 37.77 5.44 -5.49
CA GLY A 463 36.57 5.99 -6.08
C GLY A 463 35.64 6.29 -4.92
N VAL A 464 35.66 7.52 -4.42
CA VAL A 464 34.47 8.07 -3.78
C VAL A 464 33.37 7.89 -4.83
N LEU A 465 32.40 7.01 -4.56
CA LEU A 465 31.17 6.94 -5.35
C LEU A 465 30.55 8.32 -5.21
N THR A 466 30.80 9.21 -6.17
CA THR A 466 30.05 10.44 -6.33
C THR A 466 28.62 9.98 -6.58
N VAL A 467 27.81 10.04 -5.54
CA VAL A 467 26.37 9.87 -5.64
C VAL A 467 25.93 11.01 -6.55
N GLU A 468 25.63 10.71 -7.82
CA GLU A 468 25.10 11.69 -8.75
C GLU A 468 23.73 12.11 -8.22
N SER A 469 23.68 13.30 -7.61
CA SER A 469 22.43 13.97 -7.29
C SER A 469 21.68 14.27 -8.58
N ILE A 470 20.35 14.31 -8.51
CA ILE A 470 19.51 14.59 -9.67
C ILE A 470 19.91 15.93 -10.29
N SER A 471 20.28 15.90 -11.58
CA SER A 471 20.65 17.11 -12.32
C SER A 471 19.41 17.98 -12.61
N LEU A 472 19.59 19.30 -12.74
CA LEU A 472 18.51 20.20 -13.17
C LEU A 472 17.99 19.81 -14.55
N SER A 473 18.88 19.52 -15.50
CA SER A 473 18.51 19.01 -16.82
C SER A 473 17.62 17.77 -16.74
N GLY A 474 17.95 16.85 -15.84
CA GLY A 474 17.19 15.62 -15.63
C GLY A 474 15.79 15.84 -15.09
N LEU A 475 15.66 16.71 -14.09
CA LEU A 475 14.35 17.09 -13.57
C LEU A 475 13.50 17.78 -14.65
N LEU A 476 14.10 18.68 -15.43
CA LEU A 476 13.40 19.38 -16.50
C LEU A 476 12.93 18.43 -17.60
N ASN A 477 13.76 17.46 -17.99
CA ASN A 477 13.40 16.41 -18.95
C ASN A 477 12.28 15.49 -18.41
N ALA A 478 12.28 15.20 -17.11
CA ALA A 478 11.23 14.38 -16.51
C ALA A 478 9.88 15.11 -16.43
N ILE A 479 9.88 16.41 -16.12
CA ILE A 479 8.66 17.23 -16.03
C ILE A 479 8.11 17.50 -17.43
N ASP A 480 8.96 18.00 -18.33
CA ASP A 480 8.58 18.65 -19.60
C ASP A 480 9.01 17.89 -20.86
N GLY A 481 9.58 16.70 -20.72
CA GLY A 481 10.04 15.90 -21.86
C GLY A 481 8.92 15.50 -22.82
N VAL A 482 9.31 15.21 -24.07
CA VAL A 482 8.41 14.75 -25.15
C VAL A 482 7.69 13.45 -24.77
N ALA A 483 8.33 12.59 -23.97
CA ALA A 483 7.76 11.34 -23.49
C ALA A 483 6.90 11.48 -22.21
N SER A 484 6.72 12.70 -21.70
CA SER A 484 6.06 12.94 -20.41
C SER A 484 4.53 12.86 -20.53
N HIS A 485 3.91 12.01 -19.71
CA HIS A 485 2.46 11.80 -19.70
C HIS A 485 1.67 13.02 -19.20
N GLU A 486 0.56 13.34 -19.89
CA GLU A 486 -0.29 14.49 -19.61
C GLU A 486 -1.43 14.21 -18.61
N GLY A 487 -2.09 15.28 -18.13
CA GLY A 487 -3.29 15.17 -17.31
C GLY A 487 -3.03 14.96 -15.81
N ARG A 488 -1.92 15.52 -15.31
CA ARG A 488 -1.53 15.57 -13.90
C ARG A 488 -1.29 17.01 -13.47
N ILE A 489 -1.36 17.26 -12.16
CA ILE A 489 -1.03 18.55 -11.56
C ILE A 489 0.34 18.42 -10.90
N LEU A 490 1.26 19.33 -11.22
CA LEU A 490 2.56 19.41 -10.56
C LEU A 490 2.54 20.53 -9.51
N ILE A 491 2.94 20.22 -8.28
CA ILE A 491 3.13 21.19 -7.21
C ILE A 491 4.58 21.09 -6.76
N MET A 492 5.27 22.22 -6.76
CA MET A 492 6.63 22.35 -6.24
C MET A 492 6.61 23.24 -5.00
N THR A 493 7.37 22.88 -3.98
CA THR A 493 7.51 23.70 -2.77
C THR A 493 8.95 24.15 -2.60
N THR A 494 9.15 25.43 -2.29
CA THR A 494 10.49 25.99 -1.99
C THR A 494 10.46 26.93 -0.80
N ASN A 495 11.56 27.00 -0.05
CA ASN A 495 11.74 28.01 0.99
C ASN A 495 12.47 29.27 0.48
N LYS A 496 13.24 29.14 -0.60
CA LYS A 496 14.10 30.18 -1.19
C LYS A 496 13.81 30.34 -2.69
N PRO A 497 12.70 30.99 -3.07
CA PRO A 497 12.33 31.14 -4.49
C PRO A 497 13.41 31.87 -5.32
N GLU A 498 14.18 32.76 -4.70
CA GLU A 498 15.28 33.49 -5.33
C GLU A 498 16.43 32.59 -5.82
N SER A 499 16.61 31.42 -5.21
CA SER A 499 17.68 30.47 -5.56
C SER A 499 17.33 29.54 -6.73
N LEU A 500 16.08 29.60 -7.21
CA LEU A 500 15.62 28.75 -8.29
C LEU A 500 16.07 29.26 -9.66
N ASP A 501 16.39 28.31 -10.53
CA ASP A 501 16.70 28.55 -11.93
C ASP A 501 15.45 29.03 -12.71
N GLU A 502 15.64 30.05 -13.56
CA GLU A 502 14.58 30.60 -14.40
C GLU A 502 13.97 29.57 -15.35
N ALA A 503 14.75 28.59 -15.80
CA ALA A 503 14.28 27.50 -16.65
C ALA A 503 13.21 26.65 -15.96
N LEU A 504 13.23 26.53 -14.63
CA LEU A 504 12.23 25.75 -13.90
C LEU A 504 10.89 26.49 -13.77
N ILE A 505 10.92 27.82 -13.67
CA ILE A 505 9.73 28.67 -13.43
C ILE A 505 9.05 29.17 -14.72
N ARG A 506 9.53 28.77 -15.89
CA ARG A 506 8.92 29.17 -17.18
C ARG A 506 7.47 28.65 -17.32
N PRO A 507 6.60 29.41 -18.01
CA PRO A 507 5.25 28.96 -18.36
C PRO A 507 5.26 27.60 -19.07
N GLY A 508 4.32 26.71 -18.73
CA GLY A 508 4.31 25.30 -19.15
C GLY A 508 4.93 24.35 -18.12
N ARG A 509 5.81 24.84 -17.25
CA ARG A 509 6.37 24.11 -16.09
C ARG A 509 5.82 24.62 -14.78
N VAL A 510 5.76 25.94 -14.61
CA VAL A 510 5.10 26.65 -13.52
C VAL A 510 4.20 27.71 -14.12
N ASP A 511 2.88 27.55 -13.95
CA ASP A 511 1.89 28.48 -14.47
C ASP A 511 1.36 29.42 -13.39
N VAL A 512 1.37 28.96 -12.13
CA VAL A 512 0.84 29.72 -10.99
C VAL A 512 1.85 29.70 -9.85
N GLN A 513 2.21 30.88 -9.35
CA GLN A 513 3.07 31.05 -8.19
C GLN A 513 2.25 31.56 -7.01
N VAL A 514 2.42 30.94 -5.83
CA VAL A 514 1.68 31.27 -4.62
C VAL A 514 2.67 31.52 -3.48
N GLY A 515 2.64 32.73 -2.95
CA GLY A 515 3.50 33.16 -1.85
C GLY A 515 2.87 32.89 -0.49
N PHE A 516 3.42 31.95 0.26
CA PHE A 516 3.05 31.67 1.64
C PHE A 516 3.82 32.59 2.58
N LYS A 517 3.12 33.55 3.19
CA LYS A 517 3.70 34.50 4.13
C LYS A 517 3.46 34.06 5.58
N ASN A 518 4.14 34.73 6.50
CA ASN A 518 3.85 34.64 7.93
C ASN A 518 2.41 35.12 8.21
N ALA A 519 1.86 34.66 9.34
CA ALA A 519 0.47 34.91 9.69
C ALA A 519 0.22 36.41 9.94
N SER A 520 -0.90 36.92 9.41
CA SER A 520 -1.46 38.20 9.86
C SER A 520 -2.13 38.06 11.23
N SER A 521 -2.36 39.20 11.89
CA SER A 521 -3.13 39.29 13.14
C SER A 521 -4.52 38.62 13.01
N VAL A 522 -5.21 38.87 11.90
CA VAL A 522 -6.50 38.26 11.57
C VAL A 522 -6.37 36.75 11.43
N GLN A 523 -5.40 36.27 10.65
CA GLN A 523 -5.14 34.84 10.47
C GLN A 523 -4.75 34.13 11.76
N ALA A 524 -4.03 34.81 12.66
CA ALA A 524 -3.65 34.29 13.96
C ALA A 524 -4.88 34.11 14.88
N GLY A 525 -5.79 35.09 14.89
CA GLY A 525 -7.07 34.98 15.59
C GLY A 525 -7.94 33.86 15.01
N GLU A 526 -8.03 33.74 13.69
CA GLU A 526 -8.74 32.62 13.06
C GLU A 526 -8.14 31.26 13.40
N LEU A 527 -6.80 31.15 13.45
CA LEU A 527 -6.11 29.93 13.84
C LEU A 527 -6.42 29.56 15.30
N PHE A 528 -6.45 30.55 16.19
CA PHE A 528 -6.87 30.37 17.59
C PHE A 528 -8.30 29.82 17.65
N HIS A 529 -9.24 30.49 16.99
CA HIS A 529 -10.64 30.08 16.98
C HIS A 529 -10.80 28.63 16.50
N ARG A 530 -10.18 28.30 15.35
CA ARG A 530 -10.26 26.96 14.74
C ARG A 530 -9.69 25.86 15.63
N MET A 531 -8.61 26.15 16.37
CA MET A 531 -7.96 25.17 17.25
C MET A 531 -8.90 24.72 18.39
N TYR A 532 -9.63 25.65 18.98
CA TYR A 532 -10.51 25.37 20.12
C TYR A 532 -11.93 24.97 19.69
N GLU A 533 -12.43 25.46 18.55
CA GLU A 533 -13.74 25.09 18.00
C GLU A 533 -13.81 23.61 17.58
N ALA A 534 -12.76 23.08 16.94
CA ALA A 534 -12.74 21.73 16.37
C ALA A 534 -13.05 20.61 17.39
N LYS A 535 -12.81 20.85 18.69
CA LYS A 535 -13.10 19.88 19.75
C LYS A 535 -14.59 19.79 20.13
N ARG A 536 -15.41 20.83 19.91
CA ARG A 536 -16.85 20.78 20.21
C ARG A 536 -17.64 19.84 19.29
N THR A 537 -17.22 19.71 18.03
CA THR A 537 -18.02 19.03 17.00
C THR A 537 -18.05 17.50 17.10
N LYS A 538 -17.12 16.85 17.84
CA LYS A 538 -17.07 15.38 17.96
C LYS A 538 -18.19 14.76 18.83
N VAL A 539 -19.01 15.58 19.51
CA VAL A 539 -20.05 15.08 20.45
C VAL A 539 -21.40 14.78 19.78
N ILE A 540 -21.62 15.13 18.51
CA ILE A 540 -22.95 15.01 17.85
C ILE A 540 -22.97 13.92 16.75
N GLY A 541 -22.40 12.74 17.02
CA GLY A 541 -22.39 11.61 16.09
C GLY A 541 -22.88 10.32 16.72
N ASN A 542 -24.12 9.92 16.38
CA ASN A 542 -24.80 8.65 16.64
C ASN A 542 -25.36 8.40 18.06
N GLY A 543 -26.52 9.00 18.33
CA GLY A 543 -27.45 8.54 19.34
C GLY A 543 -28.18 7.27 18.92
N PHE A 544 -27.83 6.13 19.51
CA PHE A 544 -28.82 5.12 19.84
C PHE A 544 -29.43 5.51 21.18
N ALA A 545 -30.73 5.79 21.16
CA ALA A 545 -31.50 6.17 22.33
C ALA A 545 -31.55 5.02 23.34
N ALA A 546 -30.86 5.18 24.47
CA ALA A 546 -31.13 4.44 25.70
C ALA A 546 -31.81 5.40 26.69
N LYS A 547 -33.06 5.08 27.04
CA LYS A 547 -33.79 5.70 28.15
C LYS A 547 -32.95 5.60 29.43
N ALA A 548 -32.77 6.71 30.12
CA ALA A 548 -32.38 6.71 31.53
C ALA A 548 -33.34 7.61 32.31
N GLU A 549 -33.90 7.03 33.35
CA GLU A 549 -34.79 7.64 34.32
C GLU A 549 -34.05 8.62 35.24
N ASN A 550 -34.87 9.43 35.92
CA ASN A 550 -34.53 10.50 36.86
C ASN A 550 -33.43 10.14 37.88
N GLY A 551 -32.55 11.11 38.16
CA GLY A 551 -31.67 11.09 39.34
C GLY A 551 -30.54 12.11 39.26
N SER A 552 -30.62 13.13 40.10
CA SER A 552 -29.68 14.24 40.27
C SER A 552 -28.21 13.85 40.48
N ALA A 553 -27.31 14.44 39.70
CA ALA A 553 -26.02 15.03 40.10
C ALA A 553 -25.24 15.40 38.82
N SER A 554 -24.98 16.68 38.60
CA SER A 554 -24.17 17.17 37.47
C SER A 554 -22.72 16.71 37.63
N LYS A 555 -22.39 15.53 37.12
CA LYS A 555 -21.00 15.15 36.83
C LYS A 555 -20.57 15.95 35.61
N GLN A 556 -19.74 16.97 35.81
CA GLN A 556 -19.09 17.71 34.73
C GLN A 556 -18.29 16.74 33.86
N ASN A 557 -18.49 16.79 32.55
CA ASN A 557 -17.69 16.03 31.60
C ASN A 557 -16.27 16.63 31.54
N PRO A 558 -15.18 15.86 31.76
CA PRO A 558 -13.80 16.37 31.78
C PRO A 558 -13.24 16.87 30.42
N ASP A 559 -14.08 16.88 29.38
CA ASP A 559 -13.77 17.34 28.02
C ASP A 559 -14.56 18.59 27.58
N GLU A 560 -15.33 19.20 28.48
CA GLU A 560 -16.03 20.45 28.20
C GLU A 560 -15.08 21.65 28.31
N LEU A 561 -15.07 22.52 27.29
CA LEU A 561 -14.28 23.75 27.30
C LEU A 561 -14.90 24.77 28.26
N ASP A 562 -14.08 25.46 29.03
CA ASP A 562 -14.47 26.43 30.07
C ASP A 562 -15.08 27.75 29.53
N VAL A 563 -15.47 27.80 28.25
CA VAL A 563 -15.81 29.03 27.51
C VAL A 563 -16.96 28.81 26.53
N SER A 564 -17.87 29.78 26.42
CA SER A 564 -18.98 29.78 25.45
C SER A 564 -18.51 30.02 24.00
N SER A 565 -19.32 29.71 22.98
CA SER A 565 -18.92 29.93 21.56
C SER A 565 -18.74 31.39 21.20
N GLU A 566 -19.55 32.27 21.80
CA GLU A 566 -19.48 33.72 21.58
C GLU A 566 -18.23 34.28 22.25
N GLU A 567 -17.99 33.91 23.50
CA GLU A 567 -16.79 34.30 24.24
C GLU A 567 -15.50 33.79 23.56
N LEU A 568 -15.50 32.59 22.97
CA LEU A 568 -14.36 32.08 22.21
C LEU A 568 -14.04 32.95 20.98
N ARG A 569 -15.06 33.53 20.34
CA ARG A 569 -14.86 34.43 19.20
C ARG A 569 -14.19 35.73 19.66
N ASP A 570 -14.63 36.29 20.77
CA ASP A 570 -14.05 37.52 21.32
C ASP A 570 -12.60 37.32 21.76
N ILE A 571 -12.31 36.25 22.49
CA ILE A 571 -10.95 35.87 22.90
C ILE A 571 -10.05 35.66 21.67
N SER A 572 -10.57 35.07 20.60
CA SER A 572 -9.79 34.85 19.38
C SER A 572 -9.43 36.16 18.67
N LEU A 573 -10.33 37.15 18.68
CA LEU A 573 -10.07 38.48 18.13
C LEU A 573 -9.04 39.24 18.96
N GLU A 574 -9.14 39.14 20.29
CA GLU A 574 -8.18 39.74 21.20
C GLU A 574 -6.78 39.13 21.05
N PHE A 575 -6.70 37.80 20.98
CA PHE A 575 -5.45 37.09 20.70
C PHE A 575 -4.83 37.51 19.36
N GLY A 576 -5.65 37.65 18.31
CA GLY A 576 -5.20 38.12 17.00
C GLY A 576 -4.60 39.52 17.04
N LYS A 577 -5.19 40.45 17.82
CA LYS A 577 -4.68 41.81 18.00
C LYS A 577 -3.34 41.87 18.73
N LEU A 578 -3.08 40.93 19.63
CA LEU A 578 -1.81 40.85 20.37
C LEU A 578 -0.64 40.43 19.48
N ILE A 579 -0.90 39.68 18.39
CA ILE A 579 0.14 39.15 17.52
C ILE A 579 0.57 40.20 16.48
N PRO A 580 1.85 40.59 16.44
CA PRO A 580 2.39 41.47 15.40
C PRO A 580 2.21 40.90 13.99
N GLU A 581 1.94 41.78 13.02
CA GLU A 581 1.70 41.37 11.63
C GLU A 581 2.94 40.72 10.99
N ALA A 582 2.74 39.59 10.31
CA ALA A 582 3.73 38.91 9.48
C ALA A 582 5.05 38.53 10.18
N MET A 583 5.08 38.49 11.51
CA MET A 583 6.28 38.17 12.28
C MET A 583 6.39 36.68 12.64
N PHE A 584 5.25 36.02 12.81
CA PHE A 584 5.16 34.63 13.26
C PHE A 584 4.61 33.72 12.17
N SER A 585 5.20 32.55 12.02
CA SER A 585 4.65 31.52 11.14
C SER A 585 3.41 30.88 11.78
N PRO A 586 2.42 30.43 10.97
CA PRO A 586 1.30 29.63 11.46
C PRO A 586 1.72 28.43 12.33
N ALA A 587 2.83 27.76 11.99
CA ALA A 587 3.34 26.63 12.78
C ALA A 587 3.83 27.04 14.19
N GLU A 588 4.48 28.20 14.34
CA GLU A 588 4.90 28.72 15.65
C GLU A 588 3.69 28.99 16.55
N ILE A 589 2.67 29.68 16.01
CA ILE A 589 1.42 29.97 16.73
C ILE A 589 0.70 28.66 17.09
N GLN A 590 0.61 27.73 16.14
CA GLN A 590 0.02 26.41 16.39
C GLN A 590 0.77 25.67 17.51
N GLY A 591 2.11 25.71 17.52
CA GLY A 591 2.95 25.11 18.56
C GLY A 591 2.71 25.72 19.95
N PHE A 592 2.53 27.04 20.04
CA PHE A 592 2.17 27.72 21.29
C PHE A 592 0.82 27.25 21.84
N LEU A 593 -0.19 27.19 20.97
CA LEU A 593 -1.55 26.79 21.32
C LEU A 593 -1.64 25.28 21.65
N LEU A 594 -0.82 24.44 21.02
CA LEU A 594 -0.76 23.00 21.30
C LEU A 594 -0.27 22.67 22.72
N LYS A 595 0.45 23.57 23.39
CA LYS A 595 0.80 23.41 24.82
C LYS A 595 -0.39 23.68 25.75
N ARG A 596 -1.43 24.36 25.25
CA ARG A 596 -2.60 24.86 26.02
C ARG A 596 -3.91 24.34 25.43
N LYS A 597 -3.97 23.02 25.17
CA LYS A 597 -5.04 22.38 24.38
C LYS A 597 -6.45 22.48 24.99
N LYS A 598 -6.59 22.69 26.30
CA LYS A 598 -7.88 22.68 27.02
C LYS A 598 -8.28 24.05 27.59
N THR A 599 -7.37 25.03 27.63
CA THR A 599 -7.54 26.27 28.40
C THR A 599 -7.33 27.51 27.50
N PRO A 600 -8.36 27.98 26.78
CA PRO A 600 -8.25 29.14 25.88
C PRO A 600 -7.94 30.44 26.63
N ARG A 601 -8.55 30.68 27.82
CA ARG A 601 -8.27 31.87 28.65
C ARG A 601 -6.80 31.96 29.05
N LYS A 602 -6.21 30.83 29.48
CA LYS A 602 -4.78 30.75 29.82
C LYS A 602 -3.89 30.98 28.60
N ALA A 603 -4.31 30.53 27.42
CA ALA A 603 -3.57 30.79 26.19
C ALA A 603 -3.54 32.28 25.83
N LEU A 604 -4.60 33.04 26.11
CA LEU A 604 -4.60 34.48 25.95
C LEU A 604 -3.70 35.17 26.98
N ALA A 605 -3.80 34.81 28.26
CA ALA A 605 -3.01 35.40 29.34
C ALA A 605 -1.50 35.22 29.12
N ASP A 606 -1.08 34.02 28.70
CA ASP A 606 0.33 33.70 28.48
C ASP A 606 0.86 34.18 27.09
N ALA A 607 -0.01 34.77 26.24
CA ALA A 607 0.36 35.12 24.87
C ALA A 607 1.39 36.26 24.83
N SER A 608 1.21 37.30 25.65
CA SER A 608 2.10 38.47 25.69
C SER A 608 3.53 38.10 26.06
N GLU A 609 3.70 37.32 27.14
CA GLU A 609 5.00 36.84 27.60
C GLU A 609 5.69 35.96 26.54
N TRP A 610 4.92 35.07 25.89
CA TRP A 610 5.46 34.22 24.84
C TRP A 610 5.91 35.01 23.60
N ILE A 611 5.15 36.03 23.19
CA ILE A 611 5.50 36.90 22.06
C ILE A 611 6.82 37.61 22.35
N GLU A 612 6.95 38.25 23.51
CA GLU A 612 8.18 38.94 23.91
C GLU A 612 9.40 38.02 23.98
N ALA A 613 9.24 36.84 24.58
CA ALA A 613 10.31 35.86 24.68
C ALA A 613 10.78 35.37 23.30
N THR A 614 9.83 35.15 22.38
CA THR A 614 10.13 34.64 21.04
C THR A 614 10.78 35.72 20.17
N ILE A 615 10.35 36.99 20.30
CA ILE A 615 10.99 38.12 19.61
C ILE A 615 12.44 38.27 20.07
N LYS A 616 12.70 38.28 21.39
CA LYS A 616 14.07 38.33 21.95
C LYS A 616 14.94 37.17 21.44
N GLN A 617 14.36 35.97 21.29
CA GLN A 617 15.07 34.82 20.74
C GLN A 617 15.39 34.96 19.24
N LYS A 618 14.48 35.54 18.45
CA LYS A 618 14.72 35.80 17.02
C LYS A 618 15.79 36.88 16.84
N GLU A 619 15.75 37.94 17.64
CA GLU A 619 16.78 38.99 17.64
C GLU A 619 18.15 38.43 18.02
N SER A 620 18.25 37.59 19.05
CA SER A 620 19.53 36.98 19.44
C SER A 620 20.07 36.01 18.37
N LYS A 621 19.21 35.18 17.76
CA LYS A 621 19.60 34.32 16.64
C LYS A 621 20.04 35.12 15.41
N SER A 622 19.38 36.23 15.09
CA SER A 622 19.78 37.09 13.98
C SER A 622 21.19 37.66 14.19
N LYS A 623 21.50 38.11 15.42
CA LYS A 623 22.82 38.62 15.79
C LYS A 623 23.92 37.56 15.74
N VAL A 624 23.60 36.30 16.03
CA VAL A 624 24.58 35.20 15.93
C VAL A 624 24.88 34.85 14.47
N VAL A 625 23.90 34.93 13.57
CA VAL A 625 24.07 34.64 12.13
C VAL A 625 24.78 35.78 11.38
N THR A 626 24.77 37.02 11.89
CA THR A 626 25.50 38.13 11.25
C THR A 626 26.97 38.24 11.70
N VAL A 627 27.38 37.48 12.72
CA VAL A 627 28.73 37.51 13.33
C VAL A 627 29.54 36.24 13.00
N GLN A 628 28.90 35.22 12.42
CA GLN A 628 29.56 34.09 11.76
C GLN A 628 29.62 34.37 10.27
#